data_AF-A0A3B0MSR0-F1
#
_entry.id   AF-A0A3B0MSR0-F1
#
_cell.length_a   1.000
_cell.length_b   1.000
_cell.length_c   1.000
_cell.angle_alpha   90.00
_cell.angle_beta   90.00
_cell.angle_gamma   90.00
#
_symmetry.space_group_name_H-M   'P 1'
#
loop_
_entity.id
_entity.type
_entity.pdbx_description
1 polymer ?
#
loop_
_entity_poly.entity_id
_entity_poly.type
_entity_poly.pdbx_seq_one_letter_code
_entity_poly.pdbx_strand_id
1 'polypeptide(L)'
;MSNPSQIFSTACKKVLDCWTALNLAVENNWGGDDSELKKELLVRNVIEFCLESIEFMNKEIYSDQIEDIIVDKIDEYFNVTLEDGSEIEIASILVKLHLTCSNNDFTYANELINNLKKCSNPCISGNDESSEEEKPEKLKGSSRGPKTVRDEEGWTTIL
;
A
#
# COMPACT_ATOMS: atom_id res chain seq x y z
N MET A 1 21.45 -16.55 -17.01
CA MET A 1 20.22 -17.17 -16.51
C MET A 1 19.81 -16.40 -15.28
N SER A 2 18.72 -15.65 -15.33
CA SER A 2 18.22 -14.94 -14.15
C SER A 2 17.70 -15.97 -13.16
N ASN A 3 18.22 -15.95 -11.93
CA ASN A 3 17.77 -16.87 -10.90
C ASN A 3 16.30 -16.54 -10.53
N PRO A 4 15.42 -17.53 -10.38
CA PRO A 4 14.01 -17.30 -10.05
C PRO A 4 13.85 -16.49 -8.75
N SER A 5 14.65 -16.82 -7.73
CA SER A 5 14.69 -16.09 -6.45
C SER A 5 15.14 -14.64 -6.60
N GLN A 6 16.01 -14.33 -7.57
CA GLN A 6 16.48 -12.97 -7.84
C GLN A 6 15.39 -12.13 -8.52
N ILE A 7 14.65 -12.71 -9.47
CA ILE A 7 13.51 -12.05 -10.11
C ILE A 7 12.43 -11.77 -9.07
N PHE A 8 12.10 -12.76 -8.25
CA PHE A 8 11.13 -12.64 -7.16
C PHE A 8 11.53 -11.54 -6.18
N SER A 9 12.75 -11.59 -5.64
CA SER A 9 13.27 -10.57 -4.71
C SER A 9 13.24 -9.16 -5.32
N THR A 10 13.60 -9.01 -6.59
CA THR A 10 13.56 -7.73 -7.29
C THR A 10 12.13 -7.20 -7.43
N ALA A 11 11.17 -8.06 -7.77
CA ALA A 11 9.77 -7.69 -7.88
C ALA A 11 9.16 -7.32 -6.52
N CYS A 12 9.40 -8.11 -5.47
CA CYS A 12 8.96 -7.81 -4.11
C CYS A 12 9.50 -6.46 -3.62
N LYS A 13 10.81 -6.24 -3.81
CA LYS A 13 11.43 -4.96 -3.45
C LYS A 13 10.76 -3.80 -4.18
N LYS A 14 10.44 -3.96 -5.47
CA LYS A 14 9.74 -2.92 -6.23
C LYS A 14 8.33 -2.65 -5.74
N VAL A 15 7.57 -3.67 -5.38
CA VAL A 15 6.22 -3.53 -4.82
C VAL A 15 6.28 -2.71 -3.52
N LEU A 16 7.17 -3.08 -2.60
CA LEU A 16 7.32 -2.39 -1.32
C LEU A 16 7.93 -0.98 -1.47
N ASP A 17 8.86 -0.78 -2.41
CA ASP A 17 9.44 0.54 -2.72
C ASP A 17 8.40 1.52 -3.27
N CYS A 18 7.30 1.05 -3.84
CA CYS A 18 6.23 1.87 -4.39
C CYS A 18 5.02 1.98 -3.46
N TRP A 19 5.05 1.28 -2.33
CA TRP A 19 3.99 1.35 -1.35
C TRP A 19 4.01 2.69 -0.63
N THR A 20 2.91 3.42 -0.74
CA THR A 20 2.83 4.82 -0.30
C THR A 20 2.97 4.95 1.21
N ALA A 21 2.36 4.06 2.00
CA ALA A 21 2.48 4.10 3.46
C ALA A 21 3.94 3.99 3.93
N LEU A 22 4.70 3.05 3.35
CA LEU A 22 6.12 2.85 3.69
C LEU A 22 6.99 4.03 3.26
N ASN A 23 6.75 4.60 2.08
CA ASN A 23 7.49 5.79 1.64
C ASN A 23 7.18 7.01 2.50
N LEU A 24 5.90 7.24 2.85
CA LEU A 24 5.52 8.32 3.76
C LEU A 24 6.18 8.14 5.14
N ALA A 25 6.27 6.91 5.64
CA ALA A 25 6.92 6.63 6.92
C ALA A 25 8.41 6.98 6.91
N VAL A 26 9.11 6.73 5.80
CA VAL A 26 10.51 7.10 5.63
C VAL A 26 10.66 8.62 5.42
N GLU A 27 9.87 9.22 4.54
CA GLU A 27 9.92 10.66 4.23
C GLU A 27 9.65 11.53 5.47
N ASN A 28 8.71 11.11 6.32
CA ASN A 28 8.39 11.80 7.56
C ASN A 28 9.29 11.41 8.74
N ASN A 29 10.30 10.57 8.53
CA ASN A 29 11.21 10.07 9.57
C ASN A 29 10.48 9.44 10.77
N TRP A 30 9.36 8.75 10.54
CA TRP A 30 8.61 8.07 11.60
C TRP A 30 9.42 6.94 12.27
N GLY A 31 10.43 6.41 11.57
CA GLY A 31 11.39 5.45 12.12
C GLY A 31 12.64 6.07 12.76
N GLY A 32 12.76 7.40 12.84
CA GLY A 32 13.97 8.10 13.30
C GLY A 32 15.07 8.18 12.24
N ASP A 33 16.31 8.47 12.66
CA ASP A 33 17.47 8.64 11.75
C ASP A 33 17.75 7.40 10.87
N ASP A 34 17.37 6.21 11.36
CA ASP A 34 17.54 4.92 10.69
C ASP A 34 16.29 4.50 9.87
N SER A 35 15.39 5.42 9.52
CA SER A 35 14.14 5.10 8.79
C SER A 35 14.39 4.37 7.47
N GLU A 36 15.41 4.75 6.70
CA GLU A 36 15.77 4.06 5.46
C GLU A 36 16.27 2.62 5.73
N LEU A 37 17.11 2.44 6.76
CA LEU A 37 17.61 1.12 7.14
C LEU A 37 16.45 0.20 7.57
N LYS A 38 15.50 0.75 8.33
CA LYS A 38 14.27 0.05 8.76
C LYS A 38 13.40 -0.36 7.58
N LYS A 39 13.26 0.48 6.56
CA LYS A 39 12.59 0.12 5.30
C LYS A 39 13.29 -1.08 4.64
N GLU A 40 14.62 -1.05 4.52
CA GLU A 40 15.36 -2.17 3.95
C GLU A 40 15.24 -3.45 4.78
N LEU A 41 15.19 -3.35 6.11
CA LEU A 41 14.95 -4.47 7.01
C LEU A 41 13.57 -5.08 6.80
N LEU A 42 12.51 -4.27 6.72
CA LEU A 42 11.16 -4.73 6.43
C LEU A 42 11.11 -5.48 5.10
N VAL A 43 11.65 -4.89 4.04
CA VAL A 43 11.71 -5.51 2.70
C VAL A 43 12.43 -6.85 2.75
N ARG A 44 13.54 -6.93 3.50
CA ARG A 44 14.30 -8.17 3.66
C ARG A 44 13.47 -9.25 4.38
N ASN A 45 12.85 -8.92 5.51
CA ASN A 45 12.01 -9.86 6.27
C ASN A 45 10.90 -10.48 5.41
N VAL A 46 10.19 -9.66 4.64
CA VAL A 46 9.11 -10.12 3.76
C VAL A 46 9.64 -11.04 2.64
N ILE A 47 10.78 -10.68 2.03
CA ILE A 47 11.40 -11.50 0.98
C ILE A 47 11.90 -12.82 1.57
N GLU A 48 12.57 -12.81 2.71
CA GLU A 48 13.08 -14.02 3.38
C GLU A 48 11.94 -14.97 3.71
N PHE A 49 10.86 -14.48 4.33
CA PHE A 49 9.68 -15.29 4.62
C PHE A 49 9.11 -15.96 3.36
N CYS A 50 8.99 -15.21 2.26
CA CYS A 50 8.48 -15.73 1.00
C CYS A 50 9.45 -16.68 0.27
N LEU A 51 10.76 -16.57 0.50
CA LEU A 51 11.73 -17.50 -0.08
C LEU A 51 11.79 -18.81 0.72
N GLU A 52 11.75 -18.71 2.05
CA GLU A 52 11.74 -19.87 2.94
C GLU A 52 10.53 -20.79 2.69
N SER A 53 9.37 -20.21 2.37
CA SER A 53 8.18 -20.97 2.00
C SER A 53 8.34 -21.74 0.67
N ILE A 54 9.03 -21.16 -0.32
CA ILE A 54 9.33 -21.82 -1.60
C ILE A 54 10.31 -22.97 -1.38
N GLU A 55 11.40 -22.73 -0.66
CA GLU A 55 12.53 -23.67 -0.59
C GLU A 55 12.32 -24.81 0.41
N PHE A 56 11.72 -24.53 1.58
CA PHE A 56 11.71 -25.51 2.69
C PHE A 56 10.36 -26.16 2.93
N MET A 57 9.26 -25.46 2.68
CA MET A 57 7.94 -25.94 3.08
C MET A 57 7.05 -26.36 1.91
N ASN A 58 7.37 -25.95 0.68
CA ASN A 58 6.51 -26.13 -0.51
C ASN A 58 5.03 -25.83 -0.19
N LYS A 59 4.86 -24.81 0.66
CA LYS A 59 3.61 -24.51 1.36
C LYS A 59 3.01 -23.27 0.72
N GLU A 60 1.70 -23.31 0.53
CA GLU A 60 0.93 -22.15 0.10
C GLU A 60 1.06 -21.03 1.15
N ILE A 61 1.57 -19.88 0.73
CA ILE A 61 1.49 -18.65 1.54
C ILE A 61 0.11 -18.06 1.34
N TYR A 62 -0.51 -17.62 2.44
CA TYR A 62 -1.77 -16.89 2.43
C TYR A 62 -1.52 -15.40 2.69
N SER A 63 -2.42 -14.56 2.19
CA SER A 63 -2.29 -13.10 2.29
C SER A 63 -2.16 -12.66 3.75
N ASP A 64 -2.98 -13.24 4.64
CA ASP A 64 -3.00 -12.90 6.06
C ASP A 64 -1.62 -13.07 6.73
N GLN A 65 -0.82 -14.06 6.32
CA GLN A 65 0.51 -14.28 6.89
C GLN A 65 1.50 -13.18 6.49
N ILE A 66 1.42 -12.70 5.25
CA ILE A 66 2.28 -11.61 4.78
C ILE A 66 1.80 -10.29 5.40
N GLU A 67 0.49 -10.09 5.47
CA GLU A 67 -0.14 -8.94 6.12
C GLU A 67 0.31 -8.81 7.58
N ASP A 68 0.19 -9.88 8.37
CA ASP A 68 0.63 -9.91 9.77
C ASP A 68 2.10 -9.46 9.90
N ILE A 69 3.00 -9.99 9.06
CA ILE A 69 4.42 -9.61 9.05
C ILE A 69 4.60 -8.12 8.72
N ILE A 70 3.87 -7.63 7.72
CA ILE A 70 3.95 -6.24 7.29
C ILE A 70 3.45 -5.31 8.39
N VAL A 71 2.28 -5.59 8.97
CA VAL A 71 1.67 -4.80 10.05
C VAL A 71 2.57 -4.78 11.27
N ASP A 72 3.04 -5.95 11.73
CA ASP A 72 3.93 -6.06 12.88
C ASP A 72 5.23 -5.26 12.67
N LYS A 73 5.83 -5.35 11.48
CA LYS A 73 7.10 -4.66 11.19
C LYS A 73 6.93 -3.17 10.93
N ILE A 74 5.82 -2.73 10.36
CA ILE A 74 5.54 -1.30 10.23
C ILE A 74 5.30 -0.68 11.60
N ASP A 75 4.55 -1.33 12.49
CA ASP A 75 4.36 -0.85 13.86
C ASP A 75 5.68 -0.84 14.65
N GLU A 76 6.44 -1.95 14.63
CA GLU A 76 7.73 -2.07 15.33
C GLU A 76 8.77 -1.03 14.88
N TYR A 77 8.83 -0.75 13.57
CA TYR A 77 9.86 0.13 13.01
C TYR A 77 9.46 1.60 12.92
N PHE A 78 8.21 1.89 12.59
CA PHE A 78 7.75 3.24 12.29
C PHE A 78 6.65 3.73 13.24
N ASN A 79 6.15 2.87 14.15
CA ASN A 79 5.05 3.19 15.06
C ASN A 79 3.80 3.69 14.31
N VAL A 80 3.53 3.06 13.16
CA VAL A 80 2.41 3.37 12.26
C VAL A 80 1.38 2.27 12.37
N THR A 81 0.13 2.65 12.55
CA THR A 81 -1.02 1.76 12.37
C THR A 81 -1.59 1.98 10.98
N LEU A 82 -1.78 0.88 10.24
CA LEU A 82 -2.36 0.89 8.90
C LEU A 82 -3.87 0.67 9.06
N GLU A 83 -4.68 1.51 8.41
CA GLU A 83 -6.15 1.47 8.47
C GLU A 83 -6.79 1.65 7.09
N ASP A 84 -5.99 1.89 6.06
CA ASP A 84 -6.43 2.11 4.69
C ASP A 84 -6.58 0.83 3.87
N GLY A 85 -6.17 -0.33 4.42
CA GLY A 85 -6.28 -1.64 3.78
C GLY A 85 -5.21 -1.92 2.72
N SER A 86 -4.24 -1.01 2.54
CA SER A 86 -3.18 -1.20 1.55
C SER A 86 -2.22 -2.34 1.93
N GLU A 87 -2.08 -2.67 3.20
CA GLU A 87 -1.39 -3.85 3.71
C GLU A 87 -1.94 -5.16 3.11
N ILE A 88 -3.26 -5.24 2.98
CA ILE A 88 -3.97 -6.40 2.41
C ILE A 88 -3.69 -6.49 0.90
N GLU A 89 -3.73 -5.35 0.21
CA GLU A 89 -3.45 -5.27 -1.23
C GLU A 89 -2.00 -5.68 -1.54
N ILE A 90 -1.05 -5.14 -0.78
CA ILE A 90 0.38 -5.47 -0.92
C ILE A 90 0.60 -6.96 -0.62
N ALA A 91 0.03 -7.49 0.46
CA ALA A 91 0.11 -8.91 0.78
C ALA A 91 -0.45 -9.79 -0.35
N SER A 92 -1.61 -9.43 -0.91
CA SER A 92 -2.24 -10.14 -2.03
C SER A 92 -1.36 -10.15 -3.29
N ILE A 93 -0.73 -9.02 -3.62
CA ILE A 93 0.22 -8.91 -4.75
C ILE A 93 1.42 -9.83 -4.52
N LEU A 94 1.97 -9.87 -3.31
CA LEU A 94 3.13 -10.69 -2.97
C LEU A 94 2.80 -12.19 -3.00
N VAL A 95 1.62 -12.61 -2.53
CA VAL A 95 1.16 -14.01 -2.65
C VAL A 95 1.00 -14.42 -4.11
N LYS A 96 0.38 -13.56 -4.93
CA LYS A 96 0.23 -13.83 -6.37
C LYS A 96 1.60 -13.95 -7.04
N LEU A 97 2.54 -13.08 -6.68
CA LEU A 97 3.92 -13.13 -7.16
C LEU A 97 4.59 -14.45 -6.77
N HIS A 98 4.49 -14.85 -5.50
CA HIS A 98 5.00 -16.14 -5.01
C HIS A 98 4.41 -17.31 -5.82
N LEU A 99 3.09 -17.38 -5.99
CA LEU A 99 2.42 -18.45 -6.74
C LEU A 99 2.90 -18.54 -8.20
N THR A 100 2.99 -17.41 -8.90
CA THR A 100 3.46 -17.39 -10.30
C THR A 100 4.91 -17.84 -10.40
N CYS A 101 5.78 -17.39 -9.48
CA CYS A 101 7.17 -17.80 -9.42
C CYS A 101 7.34 -19.29 -9.08
N SER A 102 6.52 -19.85 -8.19
CA SER A 102 6.48 -21.29 -7.89
C SER A 102 6.05 -22.12 -9.11
N ASN A 103 5.17 -21.57 -9.95
CA ASN A 103 4.74 -22.20 -11.21
C ASN A 103 5.73 -21.98 -12.37
N ASN A 104 6.90 -21.41 -12.08
CA ASN A 104 7.96 -21.13 -13.06
C ASN A 104 7.53 -20.11 -14.15
N ASP A 105 6.50 -19.30 -13.87
CA ASP A 105 6.03 -18.19 -14.68
C ASP A 105 6.50 -16.86 -14.09
N PHE A 106 7.39 -16.20 -14.80
CA PHE A 106 7.97 -14.91 -14.38
C PHE A 106 7.33 -13.72 -15.12
N THR A 107 6.27 -13.94 -15.89
CA THR A 107 5.60 -12.88 -16.67
C THR A 107 5.07 -11.80 -15.75
N TYR A 108 4.35 -12.20 -14.69
CA TYR A 108 3.80 -11.27 -13.70
C TYR A 108 4.89 -10.51 -12.93
N ALA A 109 5.96 -11.19 -12.52
CA ALA A 109 7.10 -10.55 -11.86
C ALA A 109 7.77 -9.49 -12.74
N ASN A 110 8.00 -9.80 -14.02
CA ASN A 110 8.58 -8.86 -14.97
C ASN A 110 7.63 -7.70 -15.28
N GLU A 111 6.32 -7.95 -15.35
CA GLU A 111 5.30 -6.92 -15.51
C GLU A 111 5.33 -5.94 -14.33
N LEU A 112 5.36 -6.42 -13.09
CA LEU A 112 5.50 -5.57 -11.90
C LEU A 112 6.79 -4.74 -11.95
N ILE A 113 7.94 -5.38 -12.23
CA ILE A 113 9.23 -4.68 -12.35
C ILE A 113 9.18 -3.60 -13.43
N ASN A 114 8.47 -3.83 -14.54
CA ASN A 114 8.39 -2.87 -15.64
C ASN A 114 7.39 -1.73 -15.37
N ASN A 115 6.23 -2.02 -14.78
CA ASN A 115 5.21 -1.02 -14.47
C ASN A 115 5.64 -0.12 -13.30
N LEU A 116 6.29 -0.71 -12.29
CA LEU A 116 6.79 0.00 -11.11
C LEU A 116 8.14 0.71 -11.34
N LYS A 117 8.64 0.78 -12.58
CA LYS A 117 9.83 1.59 -12.92
C LYS A 117 9.62 3.09 -12.75
N LYS A 118 8.37 3.56 -12.73
CA LYS A 118 7.99 4.98 -12.62
C LYS A 118 7.31 5.31 -11.29
N CYS A 119 7.81 4.83 -10.17
CA CYS A 119 7.30 5.25 -8.84
C CYS A 119 7.74 6.68 -8.50
N SER A 120 7.31 7.61 -9.37
CA SER A 120 7.46 9.05 -9.24
C SER A 120 6.11 9.73 -8.98
N ASN A 121 5.01 8.98 -8.82
CA ASN A 121 3.71 9.51 -8.44
C ASN A 121 3.04 8.61 -7.38
N PRO A 122 2.57 9.17 -6.25
CA PRO A 122 1.88 8.44 -5.20
C PRO A 122 0.42 8.26 -5.60
N CYS A 123 0.10 7.11 -6.19
CA CYS A 123 -1.24 6.52 -6.13
C CYS A 123 -1.19 5.10 -6.68
N ILE A 124 -1.35 4.10 -5.79
CA ILE A 124 -2.01 2.87 -6.22
C ILE A 124 -3.47 3.27 -6.36
N SER A 125 -3.86 3.63 -7.59
CA SER A 125 -5.24 3.97 -7.90
C SER A 125 -6.03 2.66 -7.80
N GLY A 126 -6.87 2.57 -6.76
CA GLY A 126 -7.97 1.62 -6.76
C GLY A 126 -8.75 1.74 -8.07
N ASN A 127 -9.12 0.60 -8.62
CA ASN A 127 -10.05 0.54 -9.74
C ASN A 127 -11.39 1.14 -9.28
N ASP A 128 -11.76 2.31 -9.80
CA ASP A 128 -13.15 2.79 -9.76
C ASP A 128 -13.59 3.16 -11.18
N GLU A 129 -14.26 2.20 -11.81
CA GLU A 129 -15.07 2.41 -13.00
C GLU A 129 -16.42 2.98 -12.55
N SER A 130 -16.60 4.30 -12.63
CA SER A 130 -17.92 4.92 -12.80
C SER A 130 -17.87 6.39 -13.24
N SER A 131 -18.19 6.55 -14.52
CA SER A 131 -19.09 7.55 -15.11
C SER A 131 -19.02 9.03 -14.67
N GLU A 132 -18.43 9.81 -15.57
CA GLU A 132 -18.88 11.10 -16.12
C GLU A 132 -19.74 12.04 -15.23
N GLU A 133 -19.13 13.16 -14.87
CA GLU A 133 -19.76 14.40 -14.44
C GLU A 133 -20.67 15.00 -15.54
N GLU A 134 -21.86 15.48 -15.16
CA GLU A 134 -22.47 16.66 -15.78
C GLU A 134 -23.00 17.67 -14.74
N LYS A 135 -22.26 18.78 -14.68
CA LYS A 135 -22.61 20.22 -14.50
C LYS A 135 -23.79 20.70 -13.63
N PRO A 136 -23.61 21.83 -12.91
CA PRO A 136 -24.67 22.53 -12.18
C PRO A 136 -25.27 23.71 -12.97
N GLU A 137 -26.61 23.82 -13.04
CA GLU A 137 -27.30 25.10 -13.29
C GLU A 137 -28.62 25.27 -12.50
N LYS A 138 -28.95 26.54 -12.21
CA LYS A 138 -29.93 27.10 -11.26
C LYS A 138 -31.42 26.84 -11.61
N LEU A 139 -32.33 26.79 -10.60
CA LEU A 139 -33.25 27.89 -10.19
C LEU A 139 -34.45 27.45 -9.30
N LYS A 140 -34.67 28.25 -8.24
CA LYS A 140 -35.93 28.63 -7.54
C LYS A 140 -36.90 27.58 -6.95
N GLY A 141 -37.13 27.71 -5.63
CA GLY A 141 -38.44 27.38 -5.04
C GLY A 141 -38.49 27.18 -3.51
N SER A 142 -38.73 28.27 -2.77
CA SER A 142 -39.53 28.36 -1.53
C SER A 142 -39.47 27.25 -0.45
N SER A 143 -38.91 27.56 0.73
CA SER A 143 -39.64 27.73 2.03
C SER A 143 -38.88 27.28 3.31
N ARG A 144 -38.74 28.25 4.24
CA ARG A 144 -38.69 28.16 5.73
C ARG A 144 -37.46 27.55 6.48
N GLY A 145 -36.51 28.44 6.84
CA GLY A 145 -35.70 28.48 8.10
C GLY A 145 -34.71 27.33 8.39
N PRO A 146 -33.67 27.50 9.26
CA PRO A 146 -33.49 28.47 10.33
C PRO A 146 -32.31 29.47 10.13
N LYS A 147 -32.34 30.56 10.89
CA LYS A 147 -31.35 31.65 10.87
C LYS A 147 -30.06 31.21 11.55
N THR A 148 -28.94 31.29 10.85
CA THR A 148 -27.61 31.23 11.46
C THR A 148 -27.23 32.65 11.88
N VAL A 149 -26.95 32.83 13.18
CA VAL A 149 -26.25 34.01 13.70
C VAL A 149 -24.81 33.60 13.92
N ARG A 150 -23.87 34.40 13.44
CA ARG A 150 -22.45 34.31 13.78
C ARG A 150 -22.22 35.27 14.95
N ASP A 151 -21.88 34.72 16.09
CA ASP A 151 -21.33 35.48 17.20
C ASP A 151 -19.89 35.93 16.90
N GLU A 152 -19.51 37.02 17.54
CA GLU A 152 -18.24 37.76 17.39
C GLU A 152 -17.03 37.03 17.99
N GLU A 153 -17.23 35.83 18.54
CA GLU A 153 -16.18 34.95 19.08
C GLU A 153 -16.01 33.65 18.26
N GLY A 154 -16.44 33.63 16.99
CA GLY A 154 -15.90 32.72 15.96
C GLY A 154 -16.20 31.23 16.06
N TRP A 155 -17.03 30.77 17.00
CA TRP A 155 -17.40 29.36 17.13
C TRP A 155 -18.90 29.15 16.91
N THR A 156 -19.24 28.27 15.96
CA THR A 156 -20.64 27.93 15.70
C THR A 156 -21.13 26.97 16.79
N THR A 157 -22.05 27.42 17.64
CA THR A 157 -22.73 26.53 18.61
C THR A 157 -23.83 25.75 17.88
N ILE A 158 -23.80 24.42 17.99
CA ILE A 158 -24.84 23.53 17.47
C ILE A 158 -25.88 23.34 18.59
N LEU A 159 -27.15 23.64 18.31
CA LEU A 159 -28.27 23.30 19.19
C LEU A 159 -28.61 21.80 19.09
#